data_AF-A0A3M1LY18-F1
#
_entry.id   AF-A0A3M1LY18-F1
#
_cell.length_a   1.000
_cell.length_b   1.000
_cell.length_c   1.000
_cell.angle_alpha   90.00
_cell.angle_beta   90.00
_cell.angle_gamma   90.00
#
_symmetry.space_group_name_H-M   'P 1'
#
loop_
_entity.id
_entity.type
_entity.pdbx_description
1 polymer ?
#
loop_
_entity_poly.entity_id
_entity_poly.type
_entity_poly.pdbx_seq_one_letter_code
_entity_poly.pdbx_strand_id
1 'polypeptide(L)'
;MYVVWEISMQLLRIVRAVEQAERMCRCYWKRVPPAEWHEVFCEGRAAVFCYAAVHSRARTATLIRIAKRAMDAYLYRWNRERKYIQRIEVEWEDGVEALHTLPQWRTEDLAKEEGRRMDVRAALGRLPASWQRVVVEALIEERPFAEIAECMGRSIGAIKQMLYRARCQLRRELAAYAEEYGGKSRDDLV
;
A
#
# COMPACT_ATOMS: atom_id res chain seq x y z
N MET A 1 -14.62 45.68 -27.86
CA MET A 1 -15.42 44.51 -28.28
C MET A 1 -14.54 43.32 -28.68
N TYR A 2 -13.51 43.49 -29.52
CA TYR A 2 -12.59 42.41 -29.93
C TYR A 2 -11.81 41.73 -28.78
N VAL A 3 -11.26 42.52 -27.83
CA VAL A 3 -10.44 41.99 -26.73
C VAL A 3 -11.22 41.06 -25.79
N VAL A 4 -12.49 41.38 -25.52
CA VAL A 4 -13.37 40.55 -24.67
C VAL A 4 -13.66 39.21 -25.36
N TRP A 5 -13.89 39.22 -26.67
CA TRP A 5 -14.16 38.02 -27.45
C TRP A 5 -12.95 37.10 -27.54
N GLU A 6 -11.75 37.67 -27.70
CA GLU A 6 -10.49 36.93 -27.73
C GLU A 6 -10.16 36.26 -26.39
N ILE A 7 -10.41 36.96 -25.27
CA ILE A 7 -10.24 36.41 -23.91
C ILE A 7 -11.24 35.26 -23.66
N SER A 8 -12.51 35.43 -24.04
CA SER A 8 -13.52 34.36 -23.91
C SER A 8 -13.15 33.12 -24.72
N MET A 9 -12.62 33.31 -25.93
CA MET A 9 -12.25 32.19 -26.81
C MET A 9 -10.99 31.46 -26.32
N GLN A 10 -10.04 32.17 -25.72
CA GLN A 10 -8.87 31.61 -25.04
C GLN A 10 -9.29 30.76 -23.82
N LEU A 11 -10.13 31.32 -22.95
CA LEU A 11 -10.67 30.63 -21.77
C LEU A 11 -11.41 29.34 -22.14
N LEU A 12 -12.28 29.40 -23.16
CA LEU A 12 -13.01 28.23 -23.63
C LEU A 12 -12.07 27.12 -24.11
N ARG A 13 -10.97 27.49 -24.78
CA ARG A 13 -9.95 26.54 -25.25
C ARG A 13 -9.21 25.86 -24.10
N ILE A 14 -8.90 26.62 -23.05
CA ILE A 14 -8.26 26.12 -21.83
C ILE A 14 -9.18 25.13 -21.12
N VAL A 15 -10.45 25.51 -20.91
CA VAL A 15 -11.43 24.66 -20.23
C VAL A 15 -11.61 23.33 -20.98
N ARG A 16 -11.81 23.37 -22.31
CA ARG A 16 -11.94 22.15 -23.12
C ARG A 16 -10.70 21.25 -23.06
N ALA A 17 -9.49 21.83 -22.99
CA ALA A 17 -8.26 21.06 -22.86
C ALA A 17 -8.20 20.32 -21.51
N VAL A 18 -8.63 20.95 -20.43
CA VAL A 18 -8.69 20.32 -19.12
C VAL A 18 -9.75 19.22 -19.11
N GLU A 19 -10.98 19.49 -19.55
CA GLU A 19 -12.05 18.49 -19.63
C GLU A 19 -11.64 17.23 -20.42
N GLN A 20 -10.90 17.41 -21.51
CA GLN A 20 -10.38 16.30 -22.28
C GLN A 20 -9.38 15.46 -21.47
N ALA A 21 -8.47 16.10 -20.74
CA ALA A 21 -7.54 15.39 -19.86
C ALA A 21 -8.26 14.69 -18.71
N GLU A 22 -9.30 15.29 -18.13
CA GLU A 22 -10.12 14.68 -17.07
C GLU A 22 -10.77 13.37 -17.57
N ARG A 23 -11.36 13.39 -18.78
CA ARG A 23 -11.91 12.19 -19.42
C ARG A 23 -10.85 11.11 -19.59
N MET A 24 -9.65 11.47 -20.05
CA MET A 24 -8.55 10.52 -20.20
C MET A 24 -8.14 9.87 -18.88
N CYS A 25 -8.01 10.66 -17.80
CA CYS A 25 -7.67 10.13 -16.48
C CYS A 25 -8.76 9.19 -15.96
N ARG A 26 -10.05 9.54 -16.12
CA ARG A 26 -11.17 8.66 -15.72
C ARG A 26 -11.17 7.31 -16.45
N CYS A 27 -10.81 7.29 -17.73
CA CYS A 27 -10.71 6.04 -18.49
C CYS A 27 -9.57 5.14 -18.01
N TYR A 28 -8.44 5.72 -17.62
CA TYR A 28 -7.25 4.98 -17.17
C TYR A 28 -7.36 4.52 -15.70
N TRP A 29 -7.86 5.38 -14.82
CA TRP A 29 -7.90 5.17 -13.36
C TRP A 29 -9.27 4.74 -12.84
N LYS A 30 -9.76 3.57 -13.26
CA LYS A 30 -11.12 3.08 -12.95
C LYS A 30 -11.40 2.79 -11.47
N ARG A 31 -10.37 2.61 -10.64
CA ARG A 31 -10.48 2.21 -9.23
C ARG A 31 -10.50 3.38 -8.24
N VAL A 32 -10.51 4.62 -8.73
CA VAL A 32 -10.47 5.83 -7.89
C VAL A 32 -11.90 6.20 -7.45
N PRO A 33 -12.16 6.33 -6.14
CA PRO A 33 -13.46 6.73 -5.62
C PRO A 33 -13.93 8.08 -6.16
N PRO A 34 -15.25 8.30 -6.35
CA PRO A 34 -15.80 9.57 -6.81
C PRO A 34 -15.32 10.81 -6.02
N ALA A 35 -15.12 10.69 -4.70
CA ALA A 35 -14.70 11.78 -3.82
C ALA A 35 -13.30 12.34 -4.15
N GLU A 36 -12.37 11.46 -4.54
CA GLU A 36 -10.96 11.81 -4.77
C GLU A 36 -10.76 12.58 -6.08
N TRP A 37 -11.70 12.45 -7.01
CA TRP A 37 -11.62 13.11 -8.31
C TRP A 37 -11.63 14.63 -8.22
N HIS A 38 -12.25 15.20 -7.18
CA HIS A 38 -12.33 16.65 -7.02
C HIS A 38 -10.94 17.27 -6.91
N GLU A 39 -10.11 16.77 -5.99
CA GLU A 39 -8.76 17.29 -5.78
C GLU A 39 -7.84 17.06 -6.99
N VAL A 40 -7.95 15.90 -7.63
CA VAL A 40 -7.23 15.57 -8.87
C VAL A 40 -7.49 16.62 -9.94
N PHE A 41 -8.75 16.97 -10.18
CA PHE A 41 -9.10 17.95 -11.20
C PHE A 41 -8.72 19.37 -10.81
N CYS A 42 -8.85 19.73 -9.54
CA CYS A 42 -8.37 21.01 -9.04
C CYS A 42 -6.87 21.21 -9.32
N GLU A 43 -6.05 20.20 -9.04
CA GLU A 43 -4.61 20.20 -9.33
C GLU A 43 -4.33 20.34 -10.84
N GLY A 44 -5.03 19.55 -11.67
CA GLY A 44 -4.92 19.60 -13.13
C GLY A 44 -5.30 20.96 -13.71
N ARG A 45 -6.41 21.55 -13.25
CA ARG A 45 -6.88 22.88 -13.64
C ARG A 45 -5.89 23.95 -13.20
N ALA A 46 -5.45 23.94 -11.95
CA ALA A 46 -4.49 24.91 -11.42
C ALA A 46 -3.20 24.92 -12.25
N ALA A 47 -2.62 23.75 -12.54
CA ALA A 47 -1.42 23.64 -13.35
C ALA A 47 -1.58 24.24 -14.75
N VAL A 48 -2.72 23.99 -15.40
CA VAL A 48 -3.02 24.55 -16.72
C VAL A 48 -3.23 26.07 -16.68
N PHE A 49 -3.99 26.58 -15.71
CA PHE A 49 -4.24 28.02 -15.58
C PHE A 49 -2.95 28.79 -15.29
N CYS A 50 -2.12 28.30 -14.38
CA CYS A 50 -0.81 28.90 -14.09
C CYS A 50 0.09 28.92 -15.35
N TYR A 51 0.10 27.84 -16.12
CA TYR A 51 0.90 27.77 -17.35
C TYR A 51 0.38 28.72 -18.43
N ALA A 52 -0.95 28.76 -18.62
CA ALA A 52 -1.59 29.59 -19.64
C ALA A 52 -1.51 31.09 -19.32
N ALA A 53 -1.45 31.47 -18.04
CA ALA A 53 -1.24 32.86 -17.62
C ALA A 53 0.11 33.42 -18.11
N VAL A 54 1.14 32.57 -18.19
CA VAL A 54 2.47 32.95 -18.70
C VAL A 54 2.57 32.75 -20.21
N HIS A 55 1.81 31.80 -20.78
CA HIS A 55 1.91 31.38 -22.18
C HIS A 55 0.58 31.52 -22.93
N SER A 56 0.22 32.75 -23.31
CA SER A 56 -1.03 33.07 -24.04
C SER A 56 -1.19 32.39 -25.41
N ARG A 57 -0.12 31.82 -25.99
CA ARG A 57 -0.16 31.08 -27.27
C ARG A 57 0.07 29.57 -27.14
N ALA A 58 -0.09 29.01 -25.94
CA ALA A 58 0.09 27.58 -25.72
C ALA A 58 -0.87 26.72 -26.57
N ARG A 59 -0.31 25.72 -27.27
CA ARG A 59 -1.10 24.74 -28.05
C ARG A 59 -1.98 23.89 -27.13
N THR A 60 -3.20 23.56 -27.56
CA THR A 60 -4.16 22.73 -26.80
C THR A 60 -3.57 21.40 -26.36
N ALA A 61 -2.80 20.72 -27.22
CA ALA A 61 -2.11 19.48 -26.90
C ALA A 61 -1.08 19.62 -25.76
N THR A 62 -0.49 20.80 -25.58
CA THR A 62 0.42 21.06 -24.45
C THR A 62 -0.36 21.23 -23.16
N LEU A 63 -1.49 21.94 -23.19
CA LEU A 63 -2.37 22.10 -22.03
C LEU A 63 -2.92 20.74 -21.55
N ILE A 64 -3.38 19.88 -22.48
CA ILE A 64 -3.83 18.52 -22.17
C ILE A 64 -2.72 17.71 -21.48
N ARG A 65 -1.48 17.77 -22.00
CA ARG A 65 -0.34 17.04 -21.40
C ARG A 65 0.00 17.54 -20.00
N ILE A 66 -0.04 18.84 -19.77
CA ILE A 66 0.20 19.43 -18.45
C ILE A 66 -0.87 18.98 -17.46
N ALA A 67 -2.15 19.11 -17.82
CA ALA A 67 -3.27 18.66 -17.00
C ALA A 67 -3.13 17.19 -16.63
N LYS A 68 -2.91 16.33 -17.64
CA LYS A 68 -2.76 14.88 -17.44
C LYS A 68 -1.58 14.55 -16.52
N ARG A 69 -0.43 15.18 -16.72
CA ARG A 69 0.77 14.94 -15.90
C ARG A 69 0.56 15.34 -14.44
N ALA A 70 -0.10 16.47 -14.20
CA ALA A 70 -0.44 16.92 -12.86
C ALA A 70 -1.40 15.94 -12.17
N MET A 71 -2.47 15.55 -12.86
CA MET A 71 -3.45 14.58 -12.36
C MET A 71 -2.84 13.21 -12.08
N ASP A 72 -2.05 12.66 -13.02
CA ASP A 72 -1.37 11.38 -12.82
C ASP A 72 -0.40 11.46 -11.63
N ALA A 73 0.36 12.55 -11.49
CA ALA A 73 1.27 12.72 -10.36
C ALA A 73 0.53 12.71 -9.02
N TYR A 74 -0.63 13.36 -8.93
CA TYR A 74 -1.50 13.29 -7.75
C TYR A 74 -1.99 11.85 -7.51
N LEU A 75 -2.55 11.19 -8.54
CA LEU A 75 -3.09 9.84 -8.43
C LEU A 75 -2.03 8.80 -8.05
N TYR A 76 -0.80 8.94 -8.52
CA TYR A 76 0.31 8.09 -8.11
C TYR A 76 0.70 8.30 -6.64
N ARG A 77 0.66 9.54 -6.13
CA ARG A 77 0.89 9.83 -4.71
C ARG A 77 -0.23 9.21 -3.86
N TRP A 78 -1.49 9.47 -4.23
CA TRP A 78 -2.67 8.89 -3.56
C TRP A 78 -2.62 7.36 -3.51
N ASN A 79 -2.33 6.70 -4.64
CA ASN A 79 -2.27 5.23 -4.72
C ASN A 79 -1.09 4.67 -3.92
N ARG A 80 0.02 5.40 -3.81
CA ARG A 80 1.15 5.01 -2.96
C ARG A 80 0.76 5.05 -1.48
N GLU A 81 0.08 6.13 -1.06
CA GLU A 81 -0.38 6.31 0.32
C GLU A 81 -1.44 5.26 0.70
N ARG A 82 -2.42 5.00 -0.18
CA ARG A 82 -3.43 3.94 0.03
C ARG A 82 -2.81 2.56 0.15
N LYS A 83 -1.83 2.22 -0.69
CA LYS A 83 -1.08 0.95 -0.55
C LYS A 83 -0.25 0.87 0.73
N TYR A 84 0.10 2.01 1.32
CA TYR A 84 0.79 2.07 2.59
C TYR A 84 -0.21 1.90 3.75
N ILE A 85 -1.34 2.62 3.74
CA ILE A 85 -2.42 2.52 4.75
C ILE A 85 -3.06 1.13 4.75
N GLN A 86 -3.44 0.60 3.58
CA GLN A 86 -4.04 -0.73 3.47
C GLN A 86 -3.08 -1.86 3.89
N ARG A 87 -1.76 -1.63 3.84
CA ARG A 87 -0.76 -2.56 4.38
C ARG A 87 -0.72 -2.52 5.91
N ILE A 88 -1.02 -1.38 6.53
CA ILE A 88 -0.99 -1.16 7.97
C ILE A 88 -2.30 -1.61 8.64
N GLU A 89 -3.44 -1.40 8.00
CA GLU A 89 -4.77 -1.64 8.58
C GLU A 89 -5.13 -3.15 8.64
N VAL A 90 -4.66 -3.94 7.68
CA VAL A 90 -4.75 -5.42 7.71
C VAL A 90 -3.89 -6.03 8.85
N GLU A 91 -3.03 -5.24 9.50
CA GLU A 91 -2.07 -5.74 10.48
C GLU A 91 -2.59 -5.77 11.94
N TRP A 92 -3.78 -5.23 12.24
CA TRP A 92 -4.29 -5.10 13.63
C TRP A 92 -5.60 -5.83 13.98
N GLU A 93 -6.38 -6.34 13.02
CA GLU A 93 -7.59 -7.12 13.34
C GLU A 93 -7.35 -8.64 13.50
N ASP A 94 -6.20 -9.17 13.07
CA ASP A 94 -5.92 -10.62 13.08
C ASP A 94 -5.52 -11.20 14.47
N GLY A 95 -5.43 -10.39 15.53
CA GLY A 95 -4.74 -10.76 16.77
C GLY A 95 -5.61 -11.17 17.98
N VAL A 96 -6.91 -10.88 18.01
CA VAL A 96 -7.63 -10.84 19.30
C VAL A 96 -8.62 -12.01 19.52
N GLU A 97 -9.06 -12.70 18.48
CA GLU A 97 -10.17 -13.66 18.61
C GLU A 97 -9.75 -15.10 18.99
N ALA A 98 -8.46 -15.46 18.90
CA ALA A 98 -8.01 -16.86 19.01
C ALA A 98 -7.49 -17.30 20.40
N LEU A 99 -7.49 -16.41 21.40
CA LEU A 99 -6.82 -16.68 22.68
C LEU A 99 -7.56 -17.63 23.64
N HIS A 100 -8.78 -18.09 23.32
CA HIS A 100 -9.67 -18.73 24.32
C HIS A 100 -10.03 -20.21 24.08
N THR A 101 -9.24 -20.99 23.34
CA THR A 101 -9.43 -22.46 23.35
C THR A 101 -8.09 -23.19 23.38
N LEU A 102 -7.63 -23.49 24.59
CA LEU A 102 -6.46 -24.35 24.81
C LEU A 102 -6.85 -25.82 24.56
N PRO A 103 -6.18 -26.56 23.66
CA PRO A 103 -6.39 -27.99 23.50
C PRO A 103 -5.71 -28.77 24.63
N GLN A 104 -6.32 -29.88 25.06
CA GLN A 104 -5.77 -30.81 26.05
C GLN A 104 -4.57 -31.58 25.46
N TRP A 105 -3.43 -31.54 26.14
CA TRP A 105 -2.18 -32.20 25.75
C TRP A 105 -2.23 -33.73 25.96
N ARG A 106 -1.84 -34.52 24.95
CA ARG A 106 -1.63 -35.98 25.07
C ARG A 106 -0.21 -36.33 24.62
N THR A 107 0.43 -37.28 25.30
CA THR A 107 1.88 -37.58 25.19
C THR A 107 2.34 -38.16 23.84
N GLU A 108 1.42 -38.61 22.98
CA GLU A 108 1.71 -39.03 21.59
C GLU A 108 2.03 -37.83 20.66
N ASP A 109 1.78 -36.60 21.12
CA ASP A 109 2.00 -35.38 20.35
C ASP A 109 3.46 -34.88 20.38
N LEU A 110 4.31 -35.34 21.29
CA LEU A 110 5.64 -34.76 21.50
C LEU A 110 6.60 -34.92 20.30
N ALA A 111 6.62 -36.09 19.66
CA ALA A 111 7.45 -36.32 18.47
C ALA A 111 6.95 -35.52 17.25
N LYS A 112 5.61 -35.38 17.14
CA LYS A 112 4.99 -34.54 16.11
C LYS A 112 5.30 -33.08 16.38
N GLU A 113 5.19 -32.64 17.63
CA GLU A 113 5.48 -31.29 18.10
C GLU A 113 6.95 -30.91 17.90
N GLU A 114 7.88 -31.83 18.16
CA GLU A 114 9.30 -31.63 17.89
C GLU A 114 9.59 -31.50 16.39
N GLY A 115 8.94 -32.33 15.55
CA GLY A 115 8.94 -32.16 14.09
C GLY A 115 8.42 -30.78 13.67
N ARG A 116 7.29 -30.33 14.24
CA ARG A 116 6.73 -28.99 13.99
C ARG A 116 7.71 -27.88 14.35
N ARG A 117 8.38 -28.00 15.50
CA ARG A 117 9.37 -27.03 15.97
C ARG A 117 10.59 -26.98 15.05
N MET A 118 11.01 -28.12 14.51
CA MET A 118 12.13 -28.21 13.57
C MET A 118 11.83 -27.47 12.27
N ASP A 119 10.62 -27.63 11.72
CA ASP A 119 10.22 -26.99 10.46
C ASP A 119 10.02 -25.48 10.59
N VAL A 120 9.45 -25.01 11.70
CA VAL A 120 9.34 -23.57 11.99
C VAL A 120 10.72 -22.94 12.17
N ARG A 121 11.65 -23.62 12.85
CA ARG A 121 13.03 -23.14 13.02
C ARG A 121 13.77 -23.10 11.69
N ALA A 122 13.55 -24.07 10.80
CA ALA A 122 14.11 -24.06 9.45
C ALA A 122 13.56 -22.91 8.60
N ALA A 123 12.25 -22.63 8.68
CA ALA A 123 11.62 -21.50 8.00
C ALA A 123 12.15 -20.15 8.52
N LEU A 124 12.31 -20.00 9.85
CA LEU A 124 12.97 -18.82 10.42
C LEU A 124 14.41 -18.69 9.91
N GLY A 125 15.15 -19.80 9.82
CA GLY A 125 16.52 -19.86 9.32
C GLY A 125 16.69 -19.37 7.87
N ARG A 126 15.65 -19.46 7.04
CA ARG A 126 15.65 -18.97 5.64
C ARG A 126 15.46 -17.47 5.51
N LEU A 127 14.97 -16.80 6.55
CA LEU A 127 14.85 -15.34 6.55
C LEU A 127 16.23 -14.67 6.62
N PRO A 128 16.39 -13.45 6.08
CA PRO A 128 17.57 -12.64 6.33
C PRO A 128 17.78 -12.40 7.84
N ALA A 129 19.03 -12.43 8.31
CA ALA A 129 19.38 -12.28 9.73
C ALA A 129 18.77 -11.02 10.39
N SER A 130 18.71 -9.91 9.65
CA SER A 130 18.07 -8.67 10.13
C SER A 130 16.56 -8.81 10.35
N TRP A 131 15.88 -9.67 9.60
CA TRP A 131 14.44 -9.92 9.74
C TRP A 131 14.17 -10.94 10.84
N GLN A 132 15.02 -11.96 10.96
CA GLN A 132 14.96 -12.93 12.06
C GLN A 132 15.02 -12.21 13.42
N ARG A 133 15.99 -11.30 13.59
CA ARG A 133 16.14 -10.53 14.82
C ARG A 133 14.88 -9.73 15.15
N VAL A 134 14.32 -9.02 14.17
CA VAL A 134 13.07 -8.25 14.36
C VAL A 134 11.89 -9.14 14.72
N VAL A 135 11.77 -10.32 14.09
CA VAL A 135 10.70 -11.28 14.36
C VAL A 135 10.80 -11.84 15.78
N VAL A 136 12.00 -12.23 16.22
CA VAL A 136 12.23 -12.76 17.57
C VAL A 136 11.97 -11.68 18.62
N GLU A 137 12.58 -10.50 18.47
CA GLU A 137 12.43 -9.41 19.44
C GLU A 137 10.97 -8.90 19.53
N ALA A 138 10.23 -8.89 18.42
CA ALA A 138 8.86 -8.39 18.41
C ALA A 138 7.80 -9.44 18.78
N LEU A 139 7.93 -10.70 18.33
CA LEU A 139 6.87 -11.71 18.50
C LEU A 139 7.12 -12.69 19.65
N ILE A 140 8.39 -12.90 20.04
CA ILE A 140 8.75 -13.83 21.12
C ILE A 140 9.06 -13.04 22.40
N GLU A 141 9.83 -11.97 22.27
CA GLU A 141 10.22 -11.13 23.41
C GLU A 141 9.25 -9.96 23.66
N GLU A 142 8.25 -9.78 22.79
CA GLU A 142 7.20 -8.74 22.86
C GLU A 142 7.74 -7.32 23.10
N ARG A 143 8.95 -7.02 22.61
CA ARG A 143 9.58 -5.72 22.83
C ARG A 143 8.89 -4.62 22.01
N PRO A 144 8.74 -3.41 22.57
CA PRO A 144 8.11 -2.31 21.84
C PRO A 144 8.95 -1.91 20.63
N PHE A 145 8.28 -1.61 19.51
CA PHE A 145 8.95 -1.29 18.24
C PHE A 145 9.91 -0.09 18.32
N ALA A 146 9.67 0.84 19.24
CA ALA A 146 10.56 1.98 19.48
C ALA A 146 11.93 1.52 19.99
N GLU A 147 11.97 0.59 20.95
CA GLU A 147 13.22 0.06 21.49
C GLU A 147 13.98 -0.78 20.46
N ILE A 148 13.27 -1.60 19.68
CA ILE A 148 13.88 -2.41 18.61
C ILE A 148 14.50 -1.48 17.54
N ALA A 149 13.80 -0.40 17.19
CA ALA A 149 14.25 0.60 16.23
C ALA A 149 15.55 1.30 16.71
N GLU A 150 15.60 1.70 17.98
CA GLU A 150 16.79 2.26 18.61
C GLU A 150 17.95 1.26 18.64
N CYS A 151 17.70 0.02 19.08
CA CYS A 151 18.70 -1.05 19.14
C CYS A 151 19.31 -1.38 17.75
N MET A 152 18.51 -1.26 16.69
CA MET A 152 18.94 -1.56 15.32
C MET A 152 19.41 -0.34 14.52
N GLY A 153 19.31 0.87 15.07
CA GLY A 153 19.63 2.12 14.37
C GLY A 153 18.76 2.38 13.14
N ARG A 154 17.48 1.98 13.16
CA ARG A 154 16.53 2.10 12.04
C ARG A 154 15.29 2.87 12.48
N SER A 155 14.52 3.40 11.53
CA SER A 155 13.23 4.02 11.87
C SER A 155 12.19 2.95 12.23
N ILE A 156 11.21 3.32 13.07
CA ILE A 156 10.08 2.46 13.44
C ILE A 156 9.35 1.95 12.18
N GLY A 157 9.18 2.80 11.16
CA GLY A 157 8.59 2.41 9.88
C GLY A 157 9.40 1.35 9.13
N ALA A 158 10.74 1.37 9.23
CA ALA A 158 11.59 0.34 8.64
C ALA A 158 11.45 -1.00 9.38
N ILE A 159 11.36 -0.99 10.73
CA ILE A 159 11.13 -2.20 11.54
C ILE A 159 9.78 -2.84 11.19
N LYS A 160 8.70 -2.05 11.12
CA LYS A 160 7.37 -2.54 10.70
C LYS A 160 7.39 -3.17 9.30
N GLN A 161 8.06 -2.53 8.34
CA GLN A 161 8.19 -3.09 6.99
C GLN A 161 9.03 -4.38 6.95
N MET A 162 10.05 -4.49 7.80
CA MET A 162 10.85 -5.72 7.93
C MET A 162 10.01 -6.85 8.51
N LEU A 163 9.26 -6.59 9.58
CA LEU A 163 8.35 -7.55 10.20
C LEU A 163 7.29 -8.05 9.23
N TYR A 164 6.67 -7.14 8.47
CA TYR A 164 5.70 -7.48 7.43
C TYR A 164 6.30 -8.42 6.37
N ARG A 165 7.47 -8.07 5.83
CA ARG A 165 8.15 -8.91 4.81
C ARG A 165 8.52 -10.28 5.37
N ALA A 166 8.97 -10.33 6.61
CA ALA A 166 9.30 -11.58 7.29
C ALA A 166 8.05 -12.45 7.46
N ARG A 167 6.92 -11.89 7.91
CA ARG A 167 5.63 -12.60 8.03
C ARG A 167 5.13 -13.12 6.68
N CYS A 168 5.21 -12.33 5.61
CA CYS A 168 4.82 -12.78 4.28
C CYS A 168 5.67 -13.96 3.79
N GLN A 169 6.98 -13.92 4.05
CA GLN A 169 7.88 -15.00 3.67
C GLN A 169 7.61 -16.26 4.50
N LEU A 170 7.44 -16.13 5.83
CA LEU A 170 7.08 -17.25 6.70
C LEU A 170 5.73 -17.87 6.31
N ARG A 171 4.72 -17.05 5.98
CA ARG A 171 3.42 -17.56 5.50
C ARG A 171 3.57 -18.40 4.24
N ARG A 172 4.45 -18.02 3.31
CA ARG A 172 4.70 -18.80 2.08
C ARG A 172 5.43 -20.10 2.36
N GLU A 173 6.45 -20.05 3.20
CA GLU A 173 7.26 -21.23 3.52
C GLU A 173 6.51 -22.24 4.38
N LEU A 174 5.61 -21.76 5.24
CA LEU A 174 4.78 -22.59 6.11
C LEU A 174 3.40 -22.92 5.48
N ALA A 175 3.07 -22.39 4.31
CA ALA A 175 1.81 -22.71 3.61
C ALA A 175 1.75 -24.20 3.24
N ALA A 176 2.82 -24.73 2.64
CA ALA A 176 2.91 -26.16 2.30
C ALA A 176 2.87 -27.06 3.56
N TYR A 177 3.41 -26.56 4.67
CA TYR A 177 3.40 -27.24 5.95
C TYR A 177 2.00 -27.25 6.61
N ALA A 178 1.20 -26.20 6.42
CA ALA A 178 -0.18 -26.13 6.92
C ALA A 178 -1.11 -27.13 6.22
N GLU A 179 -0.89 -27.40 4.93
CA GLU A 179 -1.61 -28.42 4.16
C GLU A 179 -1.31 -29.85 4.64
N GLU A 180 -0.05 -30.16 4.98
CA GLU A 180 0.39 -31.50 5.40
C GLU A 180 -0.05 -31.88 6.82
N TYR A 181 -0.10 -30.90 7.74
CA TYR A 181 -0.41 -31.15 9.16
C TYR A 181 -1.81 -30.68 9.60
N GLY A 182 -2.71 -30.37 8.65
CA GLY A 182 -4.11 -30.10 8.92
C GLY A 182 -4.36 -28.79 9.66
N GLY A 183 -3.47 -27.80 9.50
CA GLY A 183 -3.78 -26.43 9.87
C GLY A 183 -4.80 -25.92 8.87
N LYS A 184 -6.10 -26.07 9.13
CA LYS A 184 -7.17 -25.51 8.30
C LYS A 184 -6.87 -24.02 8.05
N SER A 185 -6.31 -23.71 6.89
CA SER A 185 -6.36 -22.37 6.34
C SER A 185 -7.84 -22.07 6.16
N ARG A 186 -8.36 -21.12 6.93
CA ARG A 186 -9.78 -20.74 6.96
C ARG A 186 -10.21 -20.00 5.67
N ASP A 187 -9.51 -20.23 4.56
CA ASP A 187 -9.89 -19.76 3.22
C ASP A 187 -10.94 -20.70 2.56
N ASP A 188 -11.23 -21.86 3.16
CA ASP A 188 -12.22 -22.84 2.66
C ASP A 188 -13.62 -22.73 3.30
N LEU A 189 -13.93 -21.65 4.02
CA LEU A 189 -15.29 -21.35 4.48
C LEU A 189 -15.85 -20.16 3.71
N VAL A 190 -16.24 -20.42 2.46
CA VAL A 190 -17.23 -19.63 1.70
C VAL A 190 -18.62 -20.04 2.14
#